data_AF-A0A142FYP5-F1
#
_entry.id   AF-A0A142FYP5-F1
#
_cell.length_a   1.000
_cell.length_b   1.000
_cell.length_c   1.000
_cell.angle_alpha   90.00
_cell.angle_beta   90.00
_cell.angle_gamma   90.00
#
_symmetry.space_group_name_H-M   'P 1'
#
loop_
_entity.id
_entity.type
_entity.pdbx_description
1 polymer ?
#
loop_
_entity_poly.entity_id
_entity_poly.type
_entity_poly.pdbx_seq_one_letter_code
_entity_poly.pdbx_strand_id
1 'polypeptide(L)'
;MIPQTTEALLSRAQSIAGLTFGELAAQWHISVPPNLKRDKGWVGMLLETALGATAGSKAEQDFTHLGIELKTLPINEQGYPLETTFVSLAPLIQNSGVNWQNSHVRHKLSRVLWIPIEGSRHIPLAERHIGTPILWQPNEQQEALLKQDWEELMDYIVLGQLDKINARLGEVLQLRPKAANSKALTKGIGKNGEIIDTLPLGFYLRKEFTYQILQQFVQQAI
;
A
#
# COMPACT_ATOMS: atom_id res chain seq x y z
N MET A 1 -22.12 -1.37 -4.81
CA MET A 1 -22.72 -0.55 -3.72
C MET A 1 -21.72 -0.46 -2.56
N ILE A 2 -21.53 0.70 -1.95
CA ILE A 2 -20.56 0.91 -0.86
C ILE A 2 -21.02 0.12 0.41
N PRO A 3 -20.16 -0.71 1.04
CA PRO A 3 -20.54 -1.47 2.24
C PRO A 3 -20.71 -0.53 3.43
N GLN A 4 -21.76 -0.73 4.25
CA GLN A 4 -22.08 0.18 5.37
C GLN A 4 -21.44 -0.23 6.70
N THR A 5 -20.99 -1.48 6.83
CA THR A 5 -20.34 -1.99 8.04
C THR A 5 -19.07 -2.77 7.71
N THR A 6 -18.23 -2.98 8.72
CA THR A 6 -17.02 -3.81 8.58
C THR A 6 -17.39 -5.23 8.17
N GLU A 7 -18.42 -5.81 8.78
CA GLU A 7 -18.87 -7.19 8.54
C GLU A 7 -19.36 -7.35 7.11
N ALA A 8 -20.11 -6.38 6.58
CA ALA A 8 -20.56 -6.39 5.18
C ALA A 8 -19.37 -6.29 4.20
N LEU A 9 -18.36 -5.48 4.51
CA LEU A 9 -17.14 -5.40 3.71
C LEU A 9 -16.36 -6.73 3.75
N LEU A 10 -16.18 -7.32 4.93
CA LEU A 10 -15.45 -8.58 5.09
C LEU A 10 -16.19 -9.75 4.43
N SER A 11 -17.50 -9.85 4.60
CA SER A 11 -18.31 -10.89 3.95
C SER A 11 -18.19 -10.81 2.43
N ARG A 12 -18.18 -9.59 1.87
CA ARG A 12 -17.95 -9.38 0.44
C ARG A 12 -16.54 -9.76 0.02
N ALA A 13 -15.53 -9.34 0.78
CA ALA A 13 -14.14 -9.70 0.49
C ALA A 13 -13.90 -11.21 0.58
N GLN A 14 -14.56 -11.90 1.50
CA GLN A 14 -14.53 -13.36 1.61
C GLN A 14 -15.23 -14.03 0.42
N SER A 15 -16.34 -13.48 -0.07
CA SER A 15 -17.07 -14.05 -1.21
C SER A 15 -16.31 -14.04 -2.54
N ILE A 16 -15.28 -13.20 -2.67
CA ILE A 16 -14.42 -13.14 -3.86
C ILE A 16 -13.10 -13.91 -3.68
N ALA A 17 -12.81 -14.42 -2.48
CA ALA A 17 -11.64 -15.24 -2.23
C ALA A 17 -11.76 -16.57 -3.01
N GLY A 18 -10.68 -16.98 -3.66
CA GLY A 18 -10.64 -18.14 -4.54
C GLY A 18 -11.08 -17.87 -5.98
N LEU A 19 -11.70 -16.73 -6.28
CA LEU A 19 -11.97 -16.36 -7.67
C LEU A 19 -10.69 -15.98 -8.40
N THR A 20 -10.66 -16.25 -9.69
CA THR A 20 -9.65 -15.69 -10.59
C THR A 20 -9.96 -14.23 -10.93
N PHE A 21 -8.94 -13.47 -11.34
CA PHE A 21 -9.16 -12.11 -11.83
C PHE A 21 -10.08 -12.07 -13.04
N GLY A 22 -10.04 -13.08 -13.91
CA GLY A 22 -10.91 -13.19 -15.08
C GLY A 22 -12.38 -13.36 -14.70
N GLU A 23 -12.67 -14.25 -13.76
CA GLU A 23 -14.04 -14.44 -13.25
C GLU A 23 -14.58 -13.17 -12.59
N LEU A 24 -13.79 -12.55 -11.71
CA LEU A 24 -14.22 -11.32 -11.06
C LEU A 24 -14.40 -10.18 -12.07
N ALA A 25 -13.48 -10.02 -13.02
CA ALA A 25 -13.59 -8.98 -14.03
C ALA A 25 -14.81 -9.17 -14.93
N ALA A 26 -15.17 -10.42 -15.28
CA ALA A 26 -16.37 -10.73 -16.04
C ALA A 26 -17.66 -10.32 -15.31
N GLN A 27 -17.74 -10.52 -13.99
CA GLN A 27 -18.89 -10.09 -13.17
C GLN A 27 -19.11 -8.57 -13.20
N TRP A 28 -18.03 -7.81 -13.34
CA TRP A 28 -18.06 -6.33 -13.36
C TRP A 28 -17.93 -5.75 -14.78
N HIS A 29 -17.96 -6.58 -15.81
CA HIS A 29 -17.77 -6.19 -17.21
C HIS A 29 -16.47 -5.39 -17.45
N ILE A 30 -15.40 -5.73 -16.73
CA ILE A 30 -14.07 -5.14 -16.85
C ILE A 30 -13.23 -6.00 -17.80
N SER A 31 -12.54 -5.36 -18.74
CA SER A 31 -11.58 -6.06 -19.61
C SER A 31 -10.29 -6.36 -18.86
N VAL A 32 -9.82 -7.61 -18.94
CA VAL A 32 -8.53 -8.03 -18.38
C VAL A 32 -7.42 -7.72 -19.39
N PRO A 33 -6.41 -6.89 -19.03
CA PRO A 33 -5.28 -6.65 -19.92
C PRO A 33 -4.41 -7.91 -20.02
N PRO A 34 -3.60 -8.06 -21.08
CA PRO A 34 -2.73 -9.23 -21.21
C PRO A 34 -1.65 -9.30 -20.13
N ASN A 35 -1.27 -8.16 -19.53
CA ASN A 35 -0.30 -8.06 -18.44
C ASN A 35 -0.35 -6.67 -17.78
N LEU A 36 0.34 -6.52 -16.64
CA LEU A 36 0.37 -5.28 -15.84
C LEU A 36 1.48 -4.28 -16.24
N LYS A 37 2.14 -4.44 -17.41
CA LYS A 37 3.27 -3.55 -17.79
C LYS A 37 2.82 -2.10 -17.97
N ARG A 38 1.65 -1.89 -18.57
CA ARG A 38 1.03 -0.56 -18.78
C ARG A 38 -0.07 -0.27 -17.76
N ASP A 39 -0.61 -1.31 -17.13
CA ASP A 39 -1.81 -1.24 -16.29
C ASP A 39 -1.49 -1.62 -14.83
N LYS A 40 -0.43 -1.03 -14.26
CA LYS A 40 0.11 -1.40 -12.93
C LYS A 40 -0.92 -1.34 -11.80
N GLY A 41 -1.93 -0.49 -11.91
CA GLY A 41 -3.00 -0.32 -10.92
C GLY A 41 -4.27 -1.15 -11.19
N TRP A 42 -4.31 -1.94 -12.26
CA TRP A 42 -5.54 -2.61 -12.70
C TRP A 42 -6.13 -3.56 -11.66
N VAL A 43 -5.29 -4.32 -10.96
CA VAL A 43 -5.79 -5.25 -9.92
C VAL A 43 -6.38 -4.48 -8.73
N GLY A 44 -5.77 -3.36 -8.34
CA GLY A 44 -6.32 -2.47 -7.31
C GLY A 44 -7.70 -1.95 -7.72
N MET A 45 -7.82 -1.40 -8.93
CA MET A 45 -9.09 -0.92 -9.48
C MET A 45 -10.16 -2.02 -9.55
N LEU A 46 -9.79 -3.24 -9.94
CA LEU A 46 -10.73 -4.38 -9.96
C LEU A 46 -11.29 -4.65 -8.56
N LEU A 47 -10.43 -4.71 -7.54
CA LEU A 47 -10.87 -4.95 -6.17
C LEU A 47 -11.61 -3.77 -5.55
N GLU A 48 -11.20 -2.53 -5.84
CA GLU A 48 -11.94 -1.32 -5.44
C GLU A 48 -13.38 -1.38 -5.98
N THR A 49 -13.52 -1.71 -7.27
CA THR A 49 -14.84 -1.84 -7.91
C THR A 49 -15.65 -2.96 -7.26
N ALA A 50 -15.06 -4.15 -7.10
CA ALA A 50 -15.72 -5.31 -6.55
C ALA A 50 -16.16 -5.12 -5.10
N LEU A 51 -15.34 -4.46 -4.29
CA LEU A 51 -15.62 -4.23 -2.88
C LEU A 51 -16.45 -2.97 -2.64
N GLY A 52 -16.63 -2.12 -3.65
CA GLY A 52 -17.40 -0.88 -3.56
C GLY A 52 -16.64 0.22 -2.81
N ALA A 53 -15.32 0.27 -2.96
CA ALA A 53 -14.51 1.41 -2.55
C ALA A 53 -14.88 2.64 -3.37
N THR A 54 -14.70 3.84 -2.81
CA THR A 54 -14.85 5.07 -3.59
C THR A 54 -13.62 5.24 -4.48
N ALA A 55 -13.80 5.06 -5.79
CA ALA A 55 -12.71 5.20 -6.76
C ALA A 55 -12.04 6.59 -6.66
N GLY A 56 -10.71 6.60 -6.64
CA GLY A 56 -9.90 7.81 -6.73
C GLY A 56 -8.76 7.85 -5.70
N SER A 57 -7.55 8.15 -6.17
CA SER A 57 -6.33 8.29 -5.35
C SER A 57 -6.38 9.54 -4.45
N LYS A 58 -7.30 9.58 -3.48
CA LYS A 58 -7.38 10.63 -2.47
C LYS A 58 -6.41 10.33 -1.32
N ALA A 59 -6.09 11.35 -0.53
CA ALA A 59 -5.26 11.20 0.67
C ALA A 59 -5.96 10.35 1.76
N GLU A 60 -7.28 10.20 1.66
CA GLU A 60 -8.12 9.43 2.57
C GLU A 60 -8.00 7.91 2.37
N GLN A 61 -8.63 7.17 3.28
CA GLN A 61 -8.77 5.72 3.19
C GLN A 61 -9.86 5.33 2.19
N ASP A 62 -9.77 4.14 1.60
CA ASP A 62 -10.71 3.68 0.55
C ASP A 62 -12.15 3.53 1.05
N PHE A 63 -12.32 3.24 2.34
CA PHE A 63 -13.59 3.23 3.05
C PHE A 63 -13.55 4.20 4.23
N THR A 64 -13.51 5.51 3.95
CA THR A 64 -13.39 6.58 4.97
C THR A 64 -14.38 6.40 6.13
N HIS A 65 -15.65 6.06 5.86
CA HIS A 65 -16.68 5.86 6.88
C HIS A 65 -16.48 4.63 7.76
N LEU A 66 -15.64 3.67 7.34
CA LEU A 66 -15.25 2.50 8.14
C LEU A 66 -13.86 2.65 8.76
N GLY A 67 -13.11 3.68 8.36
CA GLY A 67 -11.71 3.85 8.71
C GLY A 67 -10.83 2.72 8.19
N ILE A 68 -11.08 2.19 6.97
CA ILE A 68 -10.36 1.04 6.41
C ILE A 68 -9.71 1.42 5.08
N GLU A 69 -8.40 1.18 4.97
CA GLU A 69 -7.65 1.21 3.71
C GLU A 69 -7.69 -0.17 3.03
N LEU A 70 -7.86 -0.23 1.71
CA LEU A 70 -7.74 -1.43 0.90
C LEU A 70 -6.35 -1.54 0.31
N LYS A 71 -5.68 -2.68 0.47
CA LYS A 71 -4.39 -2.93 -0.19
C LYS A 71 -4.32 -4.32 -0.80
N THR A 72 -3.92 -4.39 -2.07
CA THR A 72 -3.48 -5.65 -2.69
C THR A 72 -2.09 -6.01 -2.21
N LEU A 73 -1.82 -7.30 -2.05
CA LEU A 73 -0.51 -7.82 -1.70
C LEU A 73 -0.13 -8.98 -2.63
N PRO A 74 0.66 -8.73 -3.69
CA PRO A 74 1.07 -9.79 -4.61
C PRO A 74 2.02 -10.76 -3.91
N ILE A 75 1.69 -12.06 -3.94
CA ILE A 75 2.46 -13.16 -3.34
C ILE A 75 2.86 -14.20 -4.39
N ASN A 76 3.94 -14.93 -4.10
CA ASN A 76 4.35 -16.11 -4.87
C ASN A 76 3.64 -17.38 -4.37
N GLU A 77 3.98 -18.53 -4.94
CA GLU A 77 3.38 -19.83 -4.61
C GLU A 77 3.69 -20.28 -3.18
N GLN A 78 4.73 -19.72 -2.55
CA GLN A 78 5.08 -19.97 -1.15
C GLN A 78 4.42 -18.96 -0.19
N GLY A 79 3.56 -18.07 -0.69
CA GLY A 79 2.91 -17.04 0.12
C GLY A 79 3.82 -15.86 0.50
N TYR A 80 5.01 -15.74 -0.09
CA TYR A 80 5.93 -14.65 0.18
C TYR A 80 5.62 -13.42 -0.70
N PRO A 81 5.61 -12.19 -0.15
CA PRO A 81 5.37 -10.97 -0.91
C PRO A 81 6.37 -10.76 -2.06
N LEU A 82 5.86 -10.52 -3.25
CA LEU A 82 6.69 -10.30 -4.44
C LEU A 82 7.23 -8.86 -4.52
N GLU A 83 6.52 -7.88 -3.95
CA GLU A 83 6.82 -6.46 -4.06
C GLU A 83 6.69 -5.74 -2.71
N THR A 84 7.36 -4.60 -2.57
CA THR A 84 7.14 -3.67 -1.45
C THR A 84 5.80 -2.96 -1.60
N THR A 85 5.09 -2.67 -0.51
CA THR A 85 3.76 -2.06 -0.59
C THR A 85 3.82 -0.56 -0.42
N PHE A 86 3.33 0.19 -1.41
CA PHE A 86 3.19 1.64 -1.31
C PHE A 86 2.15 2.05 -0.26
N VAL A 87 2.50 3.04 0.57
CA VAL A 87 1.62 3.59 1.62
C VAL A 87 1.11 4.96 1.22
N SER A 88 1.99 5.96 1.12
CA SER A 88 1.65 7.34 0.80
C SER A 88 2.84 8.06 0.18
N LEU A 89 2.60 9.22 -0.45
CA LEU A 89 3.67 10.15 -0.76
C LEU A 89 4.28 10.70 0.54
N ALA A 90 5.57 11.01 0.50
CA ALA A 90 6.26 11.69 1.59
C ALA A 90 6.17 13.21 1.40
N PRO A 91 5.77 13.98 2.43
CA PRO A 91 5.70 15.43 2.34
C PRO A 91 7.12 16.02 2.40
N LEU A 92 7.67 16.36 1.23
CA LEU A 92 9.04 16.91 1.11
C LEU A 92 9.15 18.40 1.44
N ILE A 93 8.01 19.08 1.56
CA ILE A 93 7.88 20.48 1.98
C ILE A 93 6.61 20.63 2.81
N GLN A 94 6.46 21.74 3.53
CA GLN A 94 5.28 22.05 4.36
C GLN A 94 4.94 20.94 5.38
N ASN A 95 5.98 20.32 5.93
CA ASN A 95 5.87 19.23 6.91
C ASN A 95 5.94 19.72 8.37
N SER A 96 5.98 21.03 8.60
CA SER A 96 5.94 21.63 9.94
C SER A 96 4.67 21.23 10.70
N GLY A 97 4.85 20.73 11.92
CA GLY A 97 3.72 20.29 12.78
C GLY A 97 3.19 18.89 12.47
N VAL A 98 3.77 18.18 11.49
CA VAL A 98 3.48 16.76 11.27
C VAL A 98 4.31 15.93 12.24
N ASN A 99 3.66 15.04 12.98
CA ASN A 99 4.25 14.04 13.86
C ASN A 99 3.68 12.65 13.50
N TRP A 100 4.16 11.59 14.15
CA TRP A 100 3.67 10.24 13.88
C TRP A 100 2.15 10.14 14.01
N GLN A 101 1.58 10.71 15.07
CA GLN A 101 0.16 10.58 15.42
C GLN A 101 -0.77 11.16 14.35
N ASN A 102 -0.39 12.27 13.71
CA ASN A 102 -1.16 12.92 12.65
C ASN A 102 -0.63 12.65 11.23
N SER A 103 0.34 11.74 11.07
CA SER A 103 0.93 11.42 9.76
C SER A 103 -0.04 10.66 8.86
N HIS A 104 0.08 10.89 7.54
CA HIS A 104 -0.65 10.11 6.53
C HIS A 104 -0.31 8.62 6.55
N VAL A 105 0.94 8.28 6.88
CA VAL A 105 1.41 6.90 7.00
C VAL A 105 0.62 6.18 8.09
N ARG A 106 0.60 6.74 9.31
CA ARG A 106 -0.16 6.17 10.42
C ARG A 106 -1.65 6.11 10.11
N HIS A 107 -2.22 7.18 9.53
CA HIS A 107 -3.63 7.20 9.15
C HIS A 107 -3.99 6.04 8.21
N LYS A 108 -3.22 5.85 7.13
CA LYS A 108 -3.46 4.78 6.15
C LYS A 108 -3.20 3.37 6.69
N LEU A 109 -2.24 3.22 7.60
CA LEU A 109 -1.87 1.93 8.18
C LEU A 109 -2.63 1.60 9.47
N SER A 110 -3.46 2.51 9.99
CA SER A 110 -4.22 2.30 11.22
C SER A 110 -5.12 1.06 11.16
N ARG A 111 -5.70 0.79 9.98
CA ARG A 111 -6.52 -0.38 9.71
C ARG A 111 -6.55 -0.67 8.22
N VAL A 112 -6.08 -1.85 7.84
CA VAL A 112 -5.91 -2.24 6.44
C VAL A 112 -6.63 -3.55 6.17
N LEU A 113 -7.46 -3.57 5.13
CA LEU A 113 -7.95 -4.78 4.49
C LEU A 113 -6.94 -5.21 3.43
N TRP A 114 -6.10 -6.18 3.78
CA TRP A 114 -5.17 -6.79 2.84
C TRP A 114 -5.89 -7.86 2.02
N ILE A 115 -5.72 -7.79 0.71
CA ILE A 115 -6.13 -8.85 -0.22
C ILE A 115 -4.88 -9.45 -0.85
N PRO A 116 -4.39 -10.60 -0.34
CA PRO A 116 -3.34 -11.35 -1.01
C PRO A 116 -3.80 -11.74 -2.41
N ILE A 117 -2.91 -11.68 -3.38
CA ILE A 117 -3.22 -12.05 -4.77
C ILE A 117 -2.04 -12.80 -5.38
N GLU A 118 -2.30 -13.76 -6.26
CA GLU A 118 -1.22 -14.39 -7.01
C GLU A 118 -0.51 -13.37 -7.91
N GLY A 119 0.82 -13.26 -7.78
CA GLY A 119 1.61 -12.28 -8.53
C GLY A 119 2.57 -12.89 -9.55
N SER A 120 2.76 -14.22 -9.53
CA SER A 120 3.77 -14.92 -10.31
C SER A 120 3.64 -14.71 -11.82
N ARG A 121 4.76 -14.33 -12.46
CA ARG A 121 4.78 -13.88 -13.86
C ARG A 121 4.45 -14.96 -14.89
N HIS A 122 4.61 -16.23 -14.53
CA HIS A 122 4.31 -17.35 -15.41
C HIS A 122 2.81 -17.69 -15.44
N ILE A 123 2.02 -17.20 -14.48
CA ILE A 123 0.57 -17.36 -14.45
C ILE A 123 -0.06 -16.22 -15.27
N PRO A 124 -0.87 -16.53 -16.31
CA PRO A 124 -1.63 -15.54 -17.06
C PRO A 124 -2.45 -14.63 -16.14
N LEU A 125 -2.55 -13.34 -16.44
CA LEU A 125 -3.18 -12.37 -15.53
C LEU A 125 -4.61 -12.78 -15.16
N ALA A 126 -5.39 -13.25 -16.14
CA ALA A 126 -6.78 -13.64 -15.93
C ALA A 126 -6.95 -14.89 -15.05
N GLU A 127 -5.92 -15.73 -14.94
CA GLU A 127 -5.96 -17.02 -14.21
C GLU A 127 -5.44 -16.90 -12.77
N ARG A 128 -4.93 -15.73 -12.38
CA ARG A 128 -4.43 -15.48 -11.03
C ARG A 128 -5.58 -15.40 -10.04
N HIS A 129 -5.40 -16.04 -8.89
CA HIS A 129 -6.40 -16.11 -7.84
C HIS A 129 -6.30 -14.96 -6.84
N ILE A 130 -7.45 -14.64 -6.27
CA ILE A 130 -7.63 -13.74 -5.13
C ILE A 130 -7.55 -14.58 -3.85
N GLY A 131 -6.69 -14.21 -2.91
CA GLY A 131 -6.55 -14.87 -1.62
C GLY A 131 -7.60 -14.43 -0.60
N THR A 132 -7.61 -15.13 0.54
CA THR A 132 -8.47 -14.80 1.68
C THR A 132 -8.14 -13.41 2.23
N PRO A 133 -9.14 -12.54 2.48
CA PRO A 133 -8.90 -11.21 3.02
C PRO A 133 -8.37 -11.26 4.45
N ILE A 134 -7.50 -10.31 4.78
CA ILE A 134 -6.91 -10.15 6.11
C ILE A 134 -7.19 -8.73 6.60
N LEU A 135 -8.04 -8.61 7.61
CA LEU A 135 -8.23 -7.33 8.30
C LEU A 135 -7.16 -7.18 9.37
N TRP A 136 -6.25 -6.24 9.15
CA TRP A 136 -5.09 -6.03 9.99
C TRP A 136 -5.12 -4.64 10.66
N GLN A 137 -4.61 -4.60 11.88
CA GLN A 137 -4.23 -3.38 12.59
C GLN A 137 -2.84 -3.63 13.19
N PRO A 138 -1.94 -2.62 13.19
CA PRO A 138 -0.63 -2.78 13.78
C PRO A 138 -0.77 -3.07 15.27
N ASN A 139 -0.07 -4.10 15.76
CA ASN A 139 0.13 -4.26 17.20
C ASN A 139 1.15 -3.22 17.72
N GLU A 140 1.33 -3.15 19.04
CA GLU A 140 2.23 -2.16 19.67
C GLU A 140 3.66 -2.20 19.12
N GLN A 141 4.20 -3.40 18.89
CA GLN A 141 5.56 -3.57 18.35
C GLN A 141 5.63 -3.11 16.88
N GLN A 142 4.65 -3.48 16.06
CA GLN A 142 4.55 -3.06 14.67
C GLN A 142 4.39 -1.53 14.56
N GLU A 143 3.55 -0.92 15.39
CA GLU A 143 3.39 0.54 15.42
C GLU A 143 4.68 1.24 15.87
N ALA A 144 5.40 0.69 16.85
CA ALA A 144 6.68 1.23 17.30
C ALA A 144 7.74 1.20 16.20
N LEU A 145 7.87 0.09 15.46
CA LEU A 145 8.81 -0.03 14.33
C LEU A 145 8.46 0.95 13.21
N LEU A 146 7.17 1.02 12.83
CA LEU A 146 6.70 1.97 11.81
C LEU A 146 6.95 3.42 12.21
N LYS A 147 6.72 3.76 13.49
CA LYS A 147 6.97 5.08 14.04
C LYS A 147 8.45 5.43 13.98
N GLN A 148 9.32 4.54 14.46
CA GLN A 148 10.76 4.75 14.50
C GLN A 148 11.31 5.05 13.10
N ASP A 149 10.98 4.21 12.12
CA ASP A 149 11.41 4.42 10.74
C ASP A 149 10.84 5.70 10.15
N TRP A 150 9.57 6.00 10.43
CA TRP A 150 8.95 7.22 9.93
C TRP A 150 9.64 8.47 10.48
N GLU A 151 9.93 8.51 11.79
CA GLU A 151 10.65 9.61 12.43
C GLU A 151 12.06 9.77 11.84
N GLU A 152 12.82 8.68 11.71
CA GLU A 152 14.15 8.70 11.08
C GLU A 152 14.09 9.24 9.64
N LEU A 153 13.17 8.72 8.82
CA LEU A 153 13.05 9.12 7.41
C LEU A 153 12.58 10.57 7.27
N MET A 154 11.71 11.04 8.17
CA MET A 154 11.25 12.44 8.19
C MET A 154 12.36 13.40 8.64
N ASP A 155 13.25 13.00 9.56
CA ASP A 155 14.40 13.82 9.94
C ASP A 155 15.31 14.12 8.73
N TYR A 156 15.60 13.12 7.89
CA TYR A 156 16.35 13.36 6.65
C TYR A 156 15.65 14.34 5.71
N ILE A 157 14.31 14.30 5.62
CA ILE A 157 13.53 15.21 4.80
C ILE A 157 13.57 16.64 5.36
N VAL A 158 13.29 16.80 6.65
CA VAL A 158 13.19 18.11 7.32
C VAL A 158 14.55 18.81 7.37
N LEU A 159 15.64 18.07 7.59
CA LEU A 159 17.00 18.59 7.60
C LEU A 159 17.59 18.83 6.19
N GLY A 160 16.80 18.64 5.13
CA GLY A 160 17.24 18.84 3.75
C GLY A 160 18.32 17.85 3.28
N GLN A 161 18.43 16.70 3.94
CA GLN A 161 19.42 15.66 3.68
C GLN A 161 18.89 14.59 2.69
N LEU A 162 18.15 15.05 1.67
CA LEU A 162 17.49 14.16 0.70
C LEU A 162 18.47 13.28 -0.08
N ASP A 163 19.72 13.73 -0.26
CA ASP A 163 20.79 12.99 -0.93
C ASP A 163 21.28 11.78 -0.13
N LYS A 164 21.03 11.75 1.18
CA LYS A 164 21.36 10.60 2.04
C LYS A 164 20.28 9.52 2.02
N ILE A 165 19.06 9.86 1.58
CA ILE A 165 17.94 8.93 1.55
C ILE A 165 18.20 7.84 0.52
N ASN A 166 18.22 6.59 0.97
CA ASN A 166 18.41 5.43 0.13
C ASN A 166 17.54 4.26 0.61
N ALA A 167 17.38 3.24 -0.23
CA ALA A 167 16.48 2.11 0.05
C ALA A 167 16.96 1.19 1.20
N ARG A 168 18.10 1.45 1.84
CA ARG A 168 18.56 0.69 3.01
C ARG A 168 18.13 1.33 4.34
N LEU A 169 17.75 2.61 4.35
CA LEU A 169 17.22 3.27 5.55
C LEU A 169 15.85 2.71 5.94
N GLY A 170 15.60 2.66 7.24
CA GLY A 170 14.41 2.08 7.88
C GLY A 170 14.36 0.54 7.85
N GLU A 171 13.90 -0.05 8.94
CA GLU A 171 13.84 -1.49 9.18
C GLU A 171 12.64 -2.17 8.50
N VAL A 172 11.47 -1.55 8.55
CA VAL A 172 10.18 -2.05 8.05
C VAL A 172 9.51 -1.10 7.06
N LEU A 173 9.82 0.20 7.14
CA LEU A 173 9.33 1.28 6.27
C LEU A 173 10.53 1.93 5.57
N GLN A 174 10.34 2.33 4.31
CA GLN A 174 11.41 2.98 3.54
C GLN A 174 10.88 4.04 2.59
N LEU A 175 11.76 4.94 2.15
CA LEU A 175 11.48 5.88 1.08
C LEU A 175 12.03 5.39 -0.26
N ARG A 176 11.21 5.48 -1.30
CA ARG A 176 11.61 5.20 -2.68
C ARG A 176 10.99 6.23 -3.63
N PRO A 177 11.60 6.47 -4.81
CA PRO A 177 10.97 7.31 -5.83
C PRO A 177 9.56 6.83 -6.19
N LYS A 178 8.60 7.76 -6.24
CA LYS A 178 7.21 7.52 -6.66
C LYS A 178 6.84 8.51 -7.77
N ALA A 179 7.35 8.24 -8.97
CA ALA A 179 7.15 9.09 -10.14
C ALA A 179 6.64 8.31 -11.35
N ALA A 180 5.93 8.99 -12.26
CA ALA A 180 5.56 8.42 -13.56
C ALA A 180 6.79 8.13 -14.43
N ASN A 181 7.84 8.95 -14.30
CA ASN A 181 9.13 8.80 -14.96
C ASN A 181 10.23 9.54 -14.17
N SER A 182 11.49 9.35 -14.54
CA SER A 182 12.64 9.99 -13.88
C SER A 182 12.74 11.51 -14.06
N LYS A 183 11.86 12.12 -14.88
CA LYS A 183 11.79 13.56 -15.09
C LYS A 183 10.73 14.24 -14.22
N ALA A 184 9.93 13.49 -13.47
CA ALA A 184 8.93 14.09 -12.59
C ALA A 184 9.65 14.77 -11.41
N LEU A 185 9.32 16.02 -11.16
CA LEU A 185 9.90 16.82 -10.10
C LEU A 185 8.81 17.28 -9.14
N THR A 186 9.18 17.41 -7.88
CA THR A 186 8.40 18.05 -6.82
C THR A 186 9.31 18.99 -6.04
N LYS A 187 8.71 19.88 -5.24
CA LYS A 187 9.46 20.75 -4.33
C LYS A 187 9.92 19.98 -3.10
N GLY A 188 11.14 20.23 -2.67
CA GLY A 188 11.72 19.72 -1.42
C GLY A 188 12.64 20.75 -0.77
N ILE A 189 13.20 20.38 0.37
CA ILE A 189 14.17 21.21 1.12
C ILE A 189 15.59 20.74 0.81
N GLY A 190 16.47 21.68 0.46
CA GLY A 190 17.89 21.46 0.22
C GLY A 190 18.75 21.64 1.47
N LYS A 191 20.06 21.42 1.35
CA LYS A 191 21.00 21.31 2.48
C LYS A 191 21.12 22.57 3.32
N ASN A 192 20.80 23.74 2.76
CA ASN A 192 20.85 25.02 3.45
C ASN A 192 19.45 25.59 3.74
N GLY A 193 18.40 24.76 3.64
CA GLY A 193 17.01 25.16 3.85
C GLY A 193 16.34 25.80 2.63
N GLU A 194 17.03 25.89 1.49
CA GLU A 194 16.47 26.41 0.24
C GLU A 194 15.46 25.43 -0.38
N ILE A 195 14.49 25.96 -1.12
CA ILE A 195 13.56 25.11 -1.89
C ILE A 195 14.26 24.63 -3.16
N ILE A 196 14.31 23.31 -3.35
CA ILE A 196 14.89 22.66 -4.54
C ILE A 196 13.86 21.83 -5.30
N ASP A 197 14.16 21.54 -6.56
CA ASP A 197 13.46 20.50 -7.31
C ASP A 197 14.12 19.15 -7.06
N THR A 198 13.31 18.14 -6.73
CA THR A 198 13.76 16.79 -6.43
C THR A 198 12.75 15.75 -6.92
N LEU A 199 13.13 14.47 -6.92
CA LEU A 199 12.20 13.39 -7.25
C LEU A 199 11.16 13.23 -6.15
N PRO A 200 9.87 13.02 -6.48
CA PRO A 200 8.87 12.69 -5.48
C PRO A 200 9.22 11.34 -4.83
N LEU A 201 9.18 11.32 -3.50
CA LEU A 201 9.39 10.11 -2.70
C LEU A 201 8.06 9.61 -2.14
N GLY A 202 7.95 8.30 -1.99
CA GLY A 202 6.84 7.64 -1.31
C GLY A 202 7.35 6.70 -0.24
N PHE A 203 6.53 6.51 0.79
CA PHE A 203 6.71 5.50 1.81
C PHE A 203 6.26 4.14 1.30
N TYR A 204 7.08 3.12 1.54
CA TYR A 204 6.80 1.73 1.20
C TYR A 204 7.09 0.82 2.39
N LEU A 205 6.18 -0.11 2.66
CA LEU A 205 6.45 -1.23 3.55
C LEU A 205 7.37 -2.23 2.85
N ARG A 206 8.37 -2.70 3.59
CA ARG A 206 9.26 -3.77 3.15
C ARG A 206 8.52 -5.11 3.08
N LYS A 207 9.04 -6.02 2.26
CA LYS A 207 8.44 -7.34 2.04
C LYS A 207 8.43 -8.16 3.32
N GLU A 208 9.48 -8.03 4.12
CA GLU A 208 9.65 -8.72 5.40
C GLU A 208 8.53 -8.34 6.37
N PHE A 209 8.15 -7.06 6.42
CA PHE A 209 7.07 -6.58 7.28
C PHE A 209 5.70 -7.13 6.83
N THR A 210 5.38 -7.06 5.54
CA THR A 210 4.11 -7.62 5.04
C THR A 210 4.09 -9.15 5.10
N TYR A 211 5.24 -9.80 5.01
CA TYR A 211 5.35 -11.25 5.24
C TYR A 211 5.05 -11.62 6.69
N GLN A 212 5.54 -10.85 7.67
CA GLN A 212 5.20 -11.05 9.08
C GLN A 212 3.68 -10.96 9.31
N ILE A 213 2.99 -10.00 8.67
CA ILE A 213 1.52 -9.89 8.72
C ILE A 213 0.86 -11.19 8.21
N LEU A 214 1.31 -11.69 7.06
CA LEU A 214 0.80 -12.95 6.49
C LEU A 214 1.04 -14.15 7.42
N GLN A 215 2.23 -14.26 8.01
CA GLN A 215 2.57 -15.33 8.93
C GLN A 215 1.73 -15.30 10.21
N GLN A 216 1.52 -14.12 10.79
CA GLN A 216 0.64 -13.95 11.96
C GLN A 216 -0.79 -14.39 11.65
N PHE A 217 -1.32 -14.02 10.48
CA PHE A 217 -2.67 -14.43 10.06
C PHE A 217 -2.79 -15.95 9.92
N VAL A 218 -1.82 -16.60 9.27
CA VAL A 218 -1.83 -18.07 9.12
C VAL A 218 -1.77 -18.77 10.47
N GLN A 219 -0.95 -18.27 11.41
CA GLN A 219 -0.85 -18.84 12.76
C GLN A 219 -2.13 -18.69 13.58
N GLN A 220 -2.92 -17.64 13.35
CA GLN A 220 -4.20 -17.42 14.03
C GLN A 220 -5.36 -18.21 13.43
N ALA A 221 -5.20 -18.68 12.19
CA ALA A 221 -6.22 -19.46 11.47
C ALA A 221 -6.12 -20.97 11.72
N ILE A 222 -5.05 -21.43 12.38
CA ILE A 222 -4.79 -22.81 12.80
C ILE A 222 -5.13 -22.96 14.28
#